data_AF-A0A512MA56-F1
#
_entry.id   AF-A0A512MA56-F1
#
_cell.length_a   1.000
_cell.length_b   1.000
_cell.length_c   1.000
_cell.angle_alpha   90.00
_cell.angle_beta   90.00
_cell.angle_gamma   90.00
#
_symmetry.space_group_name_H-M   'P 1'
#
loop_
_entity.id
_entity.type
_entity.pdbx_description
1 polymer ?
#
loop_
_entity_poly.entity_id
_entity_poly.type
_entity_poly.pdbx_seq_one_letter_code
_entity_poly.pdbx_strand_id
1 'polypeptide(L)'
;MRFLTSSLFLLTALAASLHAQEIRRQTLVLNKSGTAEAPVVFDGKGLVIDLGIDITEQNWIKEGDLWTSRGPLPKHPPIEDVQRAGLFIDEVPLVIRRDREAEKASGVAKKVIYKDPKALRPGEVGWAADGSLYFRWPKEKKPGEGRVIQPPAGLASGVVIAGNHITVRNVTAMHAANDGFNIHGDRVGIRLENVKALSNGDEGISAHETVQMDVLDSEIAWNGSVSGGVADVNDSVTTYTNCVLHHNVNAAFLFDGKKHKVTNCTIHHQDKDIVVRSPDVAVEQSGVVWKKD
;
A
#
# COMPACT_ATOMS: atom_id res chain seq x y z
N MET A 1 1.58 -64.40 -36.06
CA MET A 1 2.42 -63.18 -36.02
C MET A 1 1.52 -61.95 -35.96
N ARG A 2 1.32 -61.39 -34.76
CA ARG A 2 1.00 -59.98 -34.52
C ARG A 2 1.08 -59.69 -33.01
N PHE A 3 1.91 -58.69 -32.72
CA PHE A 3 2.20 -57.90 -31.53
C PHE A 3 1.20 -57.85 -30.37
N LEU A 4 1.74 -57.71 -29.15
CA LEU A 4 1.52 -56.52 -28.30
C LEU A 4 2.55 -56.49 -27.16
N THR A 5 3.53 -55.59 -27.28
CA THR A 5 4.46 -55.18 -26.22
C THR A 5 3.77 -54.13 -25.35
N SER A 6 3.59 -54.43 -24.05
CA SER A 6 3.10 -53.47 -23.06
C SER A 6 4.24 -52.56 -22.61
N SER A 7 4.17 -51.28 -23.00
CA SER A 7 5.00 -50.21 -22.44
C SER A 7 4.39 -49.72 -21.13
N LEU A 8 5.12 -49.89 -20.04
CA LEU A 8 4.78 -49.38 -18.71
C LEU A 8 5.17 -47.89 -18.65
N PHE A 9 4.19 -46.98 -18.69
CA PHE A 9 4.40 -45.57 -18.41
C PHE A 9 4.51 -45.37 -16.89
N LEU A 10 5.69 -44.98 -16.43
CA LEU A 10 5.92 -44.54 -15.07
C LEU A 10 5.51 -43.06 -14.98
N LEU A 11 4.34 -42.77 -14.41
CA LEU A 11 3.96 -41.40 -14.03
C LEU A 11 4.73 -41.01 -12.75
N THR A 12 5.77 -40.20 -12.88
CA THR A 12 6.35 -39.47 -11.76
C THR A 12 5.41 -38.32 -11.39
N ALA A 13 4.61 -38.52 -10.34
CA ALA A 13 3.85 -37.43 -9.73
C ALA A 13 4.84 -36.47 -9.05
N LEU A 14 5.05 -35.28 -9.63
CA LEU A 14 5.64 -34.15 -8.91
C LEU A 14 4.63 -33.73 -7.83
N ALA A 15 4.89 -34.11 -6.59
CA ALA A 15 4.22 -33.54 -5.44
C ALA A 15 4.69 -32.09 -5.26
N ALA A 16 3.99 -31.14 -5.88
CA ALA A 16 4.10 -29.75 -5.49
C ALA A 16 3.55 -29.64 -4.06
N SER A 17 4.44 -29.46 -3.08
CA SER A 17 4.01 -29.14 -1.71
C SER A 17 3.31 -27.78 -1.76
N LEU A 18 1.98 -27.76 -1.67
CA LEU A 18 1.24 -26.56 -1.29
C LEU A 18 1.61 -26.23 0.15
N HIS A 19 2.69 -25.47 0.35
CA HIS A 19 2.89 -24.79 1.62
C HIS A 19 1.84 -23.68 1.68
N ALA A 20 0.97 -23.75 2.69
CA ALA A 20 0.07 -22.64 2.99
C ALA A 20 0.92 -21.38 3.20
N GLN A 21 0.51 -20.29 2.54
CA GLN A 21 1.22 -19.02 2.60
C GLN A 21 1.24 -18.51 4.05
N GLU A 22 2.42 -18.19 4.58
CA GLU A 22 2.56 -17.65 5.92
C GLU A 22 1.95 -16.25 5.97
N ILE A 23 1.05 -16.00 6.94
CA ILE A 23 0.48 -14.67 7.20
C ILE A 23 0.92 -14.21 8.58
N ARG A 24 1.55 -13.03 8.65
CA ARG A 24 1.90 -12.33 9.89
C ARG A 24 1.02 -11.11 10.06
N ARG A 25 0.58 -10.90 11.31
CA ARG A 25 -0.30 -9.80 11.74
C ARG A 25 0.46 -8.72 12.51
N GLN A 26 1.77 -8.63 12.32
CA GLN A 26 2.66 -7.71 13.03
C GLN A 26 3.67 -7.12 12.05
N THR A 27 4.05 -5.86 12.28
CA THR A 27 5.10 -5.17 11.54
C THR A 27 6.40 -5.97 11.57
N LEU A 28 7.04 -6.11 10.42
CA LEU A 28 8.40 -6.63 10.31
C LEU A 28 9.38 -5.47 10.44
N VAL A 29 10.20 -5.48 11.50
CA VAL A 29 11.25 -4.47 11.70
C VAL A 29 12.62 -5.09 11.39
N LEU A 30 13.33 -4.50 10.43
CA LEU A 30 14.67 -4.91 10.03
C LEU A 30 15.69 -3.84 10.42
N ASN A 31 16.34 -4.01 11.56
CA ASN A 31 17.28 -3.04 12.14
C ASN A 31 18.75 -3.48 12.11
N LYS A 32 19.03 -4.74 11.75
CA LYS A 32 20.39 -5.26 11.67
C LYS A 32 20.99 -4.92 10.31
N SER A 33 22.04 -4.11 10.32
CA SER A 33 22.80 -3.73 9.12
C SER A 33 23.75 -4.83 8.64
N GLY A 34 23.95 -4.89 7.32
CA GLY A 34 25.05 -5.60 6.66
C GLY A 34 26.15 -4.64 6.16
N THR A 35 26.95 -5.11 5.20
CA THR A 35 27.87 -4.27 4.41
C THR A 35 27.55 -4.41 2.92
N ALA A 36 28.17 -3.60 2.06
CA ALA A 36 27.99 -3.70 0.61
C ALA A 36 28.36 -5.09 0.07
N GLU A 37 29.38 -5.73 0.65
CA GLU A 37 29.88 -7.06 0.25
C GLU A 37 29.09 -8.20 0.91
N ALA A 38 28.44 -7.93 2.04
CA ALA A 38 27.70 -8.91 2.83
C ALA A 38 26.39 -8.29 3.36
N PRO A 39 25.40 -8.07 2.49
CA PRO A 39 24.12 -7.53 2.91
C PRO A 39 23.36 -8.53 3.80
N VAL A 40 22.55 -8.01 4.71
CA VAL A 40 21.59 -8.83 5.45
C VAL A 40 20.42 -9.13 4.52
N VAL A 41 20.16 -10.42 4.28
CA VAL A 41 19.08 -10.85 3.39
C VAL A 41 17.91 -11.39 4.22
N PHE A 42 16.75 -10.77 4.08
CA PHE A 42 15.46 -11.29 4.52
C PHE A 42 14.71 -11.85 3.32
N ASP A 43 14.67 -13.18 3.21
CA ASP A 43 13.84 -13.88 2.23
C ASP A 43 12.53 -14.32 2.90
N GLY A 44 11.44 -13.63 2.56
CA GLY A 44 10.12 -13.91 3.09
C GLY A 44 9.53 -15.22 2.58
N LYS A 45 10.07 -15.81 1.50
CA LYS A 45 9.56 -17.06 0.90
C LYS A 45 8.05 -17.03 0.63
N GLY A 46 7.52 -15.87 0.24
CA GLY A 46 6.10 -15.65 -0.02
C GLY A 46 5.31 -15.16 1.19
N LEU A 47 5.97 -14.80 2.30
CA LEU A 47 5.36 -14.23 3.50
C LEU A 47 4.43 -13.06 3.16
N VAL A 48 3.24 -13.07 3.74
CA VAL A 48 2.31 -11.94 3.75
C VAL A 48 2.31 -11.31 5.14
N ILE A 49 2.56 -10.01 5.20
CA ILE A 49 2.33 -9.18 6.37
C ILE A 49 1.01 -8.45 6.09
N ASP A 50 -0.06 -8.88 6.74
CA ASP A 50 -1.40 -8.31 6.57
C ASP A 50 -1.87 -7.77 7.92
N LEU A 51 -1.84 -6.45 8.08
CA LEU A 51 -2.17 -5.80 9.35
C LEU A 51 -3.67 -5.47 9.48
N GLY A 52 -4.47 -5.83 8.47
CA GLY A 52 -5.87 -5.50 8.39
C GLY A 52 -6.72 -6.20 9.45
N ILE A 53 -7.71 -5.49 9.95
CA ILE A 53 -8.73 -5.99 10.87
C ILE A 53 -10.02 -6.12 10.09
N ASP A 54 -10.50 -7.35 9.93
CA ASP A 54 -11.78 -7.60 9.27
C ASP A 54 -12.92 -7.14 10.18
N ILE A 55 -13.67 -6.13 9.73
CA ILE A 55 -14.82 -5.57 10.41
C ILE A 55 -16.10 -5.71 9.58
N THR A 56 -16.13 -6.66 8.64
CA THR A 56 -17.27 -6.92 7.75
C THR A 56 -18.55 -7.19 8.53
N GLU A 57 -18.46 -8.02 9.57
CA GLU A 57 -19.57 -8.45 10.42
C GLU A 57 -19.96 -7.45 11.52
N GLN A 58 -19.41 -6.23 11.49
CA GLN A 58 -19.89 -5.18 12.39
C GLN A 58 -21.36 -4.89 12.15
N ASN A 59 -22.05 -4.44 13.21
CA ASN A 59 -23.45 -4.07 13.13
C ASN A 59 -23.62 -2.71 12.43
N TRP A 60 -23.57 -2.72 11.11
CA TRP A 60 -23.72 -1.54 10.26
C TRP A 60 -25.18 -1.09 10.16
N ILE A 61 -25.40 0.23 10.26
CA ILE A 61 -26.60 0.89 9.75
C ILE A 61 -26.37 1.05 8.24
N LYS A 62 -27.26 0.47 7.42
CA LYS A 62 -27.11 0.38 5.97
C LYS A 62 -28.18 1.21 5.28
N GLU A 63 -27.76 2.22 4.51
CA GLU A 63 -28.62 3.09 3.72
C GLU A 63 -28.14 3.09 2.26
N GLY A 64 -28.55 2.04 1.52
CA GLY A 64 -28.02 1.80 0.17
C GLY A 64 -26.53 1.50 0.19
N ASP A 65 -25.73 2.38 -0.44
CA ASP A 65 -24.27 2.31 -0.48
C ASP A 65 -23.60 3.07 0.67
N LEU A 66 -24.34 3.78 1.52
CA LEU A 66 -23.81 4.45 2.71
C LEU A 66 -23.94 3.53 3.93
N TRP A 67 -22.83 3.19 4.55
CA TRP A 67 -22.77 2.34 5.73
C TRP A 67 -22.18 3.11 6.91
N THR A 68 -22.81 3.00 8.07
CA THR A 68 -22.42 3.71 9.30
C THR A 68 -22.34 2.75 10.48
N SER A 69 -21.26 2.82 11.24
CA SER A 69 -21.10 2.03 12.47
C SER A 69 -22.04 2.55 13.59
N ARG A 70 -22.41 1.66 14.52
CA ARG A 70 -23.21 2.04 15.70
C ARG A 70 -22.29 2.53 16.82
N GLY A 71 -21.86 3.78 16.71
CA GLY A 71 -20.89 4.37 17.64
C GLY A 71 -19.44 4.14 17.21
N PRO A 72 -18.47 4.63 18.00
CA PRO A 72 -17.06 4.55 17.67
C PRO A 72 -16.55 3.11 17.65
N LEU A 73 -15.65 2.82 16.72
CA LEU A 73 -14.95 1.54 16.67
C LEU A 73 -13.95 1.45 17.85
N PRO A 74 -13.98 0.38 18.67
CA PRO A 74 -13.13 0.29 19.85
C PRO A 74 -11.64 0.40 19.51
N LYS A 75 -10.92 1.32 20.18
CA LYS A 75 -9.47 1.59 19.96
C LYS A 75 -9.12 2.19 18.58
N HIS A 76 -10.10 2.59 17.78
CA HIS A 76 -9.89 3.25 16.49
C HIS A 76 -10.59 4.62 16.47
N PRO A 77 -9.96 5.66 17.04
CA PRO A 77 -10.52 7.01 16.99
C PRO A 77 -10.56 7.57 15.56
N PRO A 78 -11.33 8.64 15.31
CA PRO A 78 -11.28 9.38 14.05
C PRO A 78 -9.85 9.76 13.64
N ILE A 79 -9.56 9.68 12.35
CA ILE A 79 -8.22 9.91 11.80
C ILE A 79 -8.06 11.38 11.37
N GLU A 80 -7.24 12.13 12.10
CA GLU A 80 -6.95 13.53 11.77
C GLU A 80 -5.96 13.70 10.60
N ASP A 81 -5.08 12.73 10.41
CA ASP A 81 -4.17 12.67 9.26
C ASP A 81 -4.86 12.03 8.05
N VAL A 82 -5.30 12.88 7.14
CA VAL A 82 -6.09 12.49 5.97
C VAL A 82 -5.24 12.19 4.74
N GLN A 83 -3.91 12.12 4.89
CA GLN A 83 -3.02 11.72 3.82
C GLN A 83 -3.32 10.28 3.36
N ARG A 84 -3.75 9.43 4.30
CA ARG A 84 -3.94 7.99 4.15
C ARG A 84 -5.40 7.57 3.96
N ALA A 85 -5.60 6.31 3.56
CA ALA A 85 -6.89 5.64 3.56
C ALA A 85 -7.44 5.43 4.98
N GLY A 86 -8.76 5.56 5.12
CA GLY A 86 -9.45 5.30 6.38
C GLY A 86 -9.96 3.86 6.51
N LEU A 87 -10.13 3.16 5.39
CA LEU A 87 -10.72 1.82 5.29
C LEU A 87 -10.32 1.19 3.95
N PHE A 88 -10.48 -0.12 3.82
CA PHE A 88 -10.47 -0.83 2.54
C PHE A 88 -11.75 -1.64 2.34
N ILE A 89 -12.20 -1.74 1.09
CA ILE A 89 -13.22 -2.70 0.65
C ILE A 89 -12.54 -3.72 -0.25
N ASP A 90 -12.34 -4.92 0.27
CA ASP A 90 -11.31 -5.85 -0.19
C ASP A 90 -9.97 -5.10 -0.33
N GLU A 91 -9.43 -4.98 -1.54
CA GLU A 91 -8.18 -4.25 -1.81
C GLU A 91 -8.38 -2.73 -1.91
N VAL A 92 -9.60 -2.25 -2.18
CA VAL A 92 -9.84 -0.87 -2.63
C VAL A 92 -9.77 0.11 -1.46
N PRO A 93 -8.84 1.09 -1.45
CA PRO A 93 -8.72 2.08 -0.39
C PRO A 93 -9.86 3.10 -0.44
N LEU A 94 -10.39 3.45 0.73
CA LEU A 94 -11.37 4.52 0.88
C LEU A 94 -10.69 5.79 1.41
N VAL A 95 -10.90 6.88 0.68
CA VAL A 95 -10.21 8.15 0.94
C VAL A 95 -10.95 8.96 2.00
N ILE A 96 -10.21 9.41 3.02
CA ILE A 96 -10.78 10.27 4.06
C ILE A 96 -11.14 11.63 3.46
N ARG A 97 -12.38 12.08 3.64
CA ARG A 97 -12.83 13.38 3.11
C ARG A 97 -13.11 14.41 4.18
N ARG A 98 -12.40 15.53 4.03
CA ARG A 98 -12.55 16.74 4.84
C ARG A 98 -13.50 17.73 4.18
N ASP A 99 -14.21 18.46 5.02
CA ASP A 99 -14.92 19.66 4.67
C ASP A 99 -14.05 20.88 4.95
N ARG A 100 -13.20 21.23 3.96
CA ARG A 100 -12.25 22.36 4.08
C ARG A 100 -12.94 23.70 4.27
N GLU A 101 -14.15 23.85 3.73
CA GLU A 101 -14.94 25.08 3.86
C GLU A 101 -15.46 25.22 5.29
N ALA A 102 -16.03 24.14 5.85
CA ALA A 102 -16.46 24.11 7.24
C ALA A 102 -15.28 24.29 8.22
N GLU A 103 -14.12 23.68 7.94
CA GLU A 103 -12.91 23.87 8.73
C GLU A 103 -12.50 25.35 8.77
N LYS A 104 -12.43 26.00 7.61
CA LYS A 104 -12.11 27.42 7.49
C LYS A 104 -13.15 28.30 8.21
N ALA A 105 -14.44 28.00 8.03
CA ALA A 105 -15.54 28.73 8.66
C ALA A 105 -15.54 28.58 10.20
N SER A 106 -15.00 27.47 10.73
CA SER A 106 -14.92 27.25 12.17
C SER A 106 -13.96 28.19 12.89
N GLY A 107 -12.96 28.74 12.19
CA GLY A 107 -11.91 29.58 12.77
C GLY A 107 -10.94 28.86 13.72
N VAL A 108 -11.07 27.55 13.91
CA VAL A 108 -10.21 26.77 14.82
C VAL A 108 -9.04 26.18 14.04
N ALA A 109 -7.83 26.62 14.35
CA ALA A 109 -6.62 26.11 13.71
C ALA A 109 -6.49 24.59 13.90
N LYS A 110 -6.12 23.88 12.81
CA LYS A 110 -5.90 22.43 12.76
C LYS A 110 -7.13 21.55 13.08
N LYS A 111 -8.32 22.14 13.29
CA LYS A 111 -9.54 21.34 13.43
C LYS A 111 -9.80 20.58 12.14
N VAL A 112 -10.03 19.28 12.27
CA VAL A 112 -10.49 18.42 11.18
C VAL A 112 -12.01 18.34 11.25
N ILE A 113 -12.68 18.63 10.14
CA ILE A 113 -14.12 18.43 9.99
C ILE A 113 -14.31 17.51 8.80
N TYR A 114 -14.96 16.37 9.03
CA TYR A 114 -15.26 15.42 7.97
C TYR A 114 -16.48 15.88 7.18
N LYS A 115 -16.49 15.52 5.89
CA LYS A 115 -17.60 15.84 4.99
C LYS A 115 -18.85 15.07 5.40
N ASP A 116 -20.01 15.74 5.37
CA ASP A 116 -21.30 15.14 5.72
C ASP A 116 -21.51 13.77 5.00
N PRO A 117 -22.03 12.74 5.69
CA PRO A 117 -22.24 11.41 5.11
C PRO A 117 -23.03 11.42 3.80
N LYS A 118 -24.05 12.30 3.70
CA LYS A 118 -24.87 12.39 2.49
C LYS A 118 -24.11 13.00 1.31
N ALA A 119 -23.09 13.82 1.59
CA ALA A 119 -22.25 14.48 0.61
C ALA A 119 -20.97 13.70 0.24
N LEU A 120 -20.74 12.52 0.86
CA LEU A 120 -19.68 11.60 0.41
C LEU A 120 -19.98 11.07 -0.99
N ARG A 121 -18.92 10.86 -1.78
CA ARG A 121 -18.93 10.12 -3.05
C ARG A 121 -18.58 8.64 -2.79
N PRO A 122 -18.88 7.72 -3.73
CA PRO A 122 -18.40 6.34 -3.66
C PRO A 122 -16.89 6.27 -3.41
N GLY A 123 -16.46 5.38 -2.52
CA GLY A 123 -15.04 5.23 -2.16
C GLY A 123 -14.52 6.27 -1.16
N GLU A 124 -15.40 7.03 -0.51
CA GLU A 124 -15.02 8.02 0.51
C GLU A 124 -15.49 7.60 1.92
N VAL A 125 -14.76 8.06 2.93
CA VAL A 125 -14.97 7.74 4.34
C VAL A 125 -14.84 8.98 5.23
N GLY A 126 -15.54 8.98 6.36
CA GLY A 126 -15.48 10.02 7.39
C GLY A 126 -15.97 9.53 8.76
N TRP A 127 -15.97 10.43 9.73
CA TRP A 127 -16.41 10.16 11.10
C TRP A 127 -17.39 11.21 11.59
N ALA A 128 -18.44 10.76 12.28
CA ALA A 128 -19.42 11.62 12.91
C ALA A 128 -18.88 12.19 14.22
N ALA A 129 -19.58 13.19 14.79
CA ALA A 129 -19.15 13.86 16.02
C ALA A 129 -19.08 12.92 17.24
N ASP A 130 -19.85 11.82 17.25
CA ASP A 130 -19.81 10.79 18.28
C ASP A 130 -18.70 9.74 18.05
N GLY A 131 -17.92 9.89 16.98
CA GLY A 131 -16.86 8.97 16.58
C GLY A 131 -17.33 7.79 15.71
N SER A 132 -18.61 7.71 15.34
CA SER A 132 -19.09 6.70 14.40
C SER A 132 -18.42 6.85 13.04
N LEU A 133 -17.80 5.78 12.54
CA LEU A 133 -17.30 5.67 11.17
C LEU A 133 -18.47 5.57 10.20
N TYR A 134 -18.42 6.32 9.10
CA TYR A 134 -19.32 6.16 7.96
C TYR A 134 -18.55 6.18 6.64
N PHE A 135 -19.01 5.42 5.66
CA PHE A 135 -18.39 5.37 4.34
C PHE A 135 -19.40 5.05 3.25
N ARG A 136 -19.06 5.41 2.01
CA ARG A 136 -19.76 4.92 0.82
C ARG A 136 -18.95 3.84 0.12
N TRP A 137 -19.61 2.74 -0.21
CA TRP A 137 -19.02 1.67 -1.01
C TRP A 137 -18.44 2.22 -2.32
N PRO A 138 -17.28 1.71 -2.79
CA PRO A 138 -16.69 2.13 -4.05
C PRO A 138 -17.59 1.71 -5.21
N LYS A 139 -17.57 2.50 -6.30
CA LYS A 139 -18.51 2.34 -7.43
C LYS A 139 -18.37 0.97 -8.11
N GLU A 140 -17.18 0.40 -8.05
CA GLU A 140 -16.79 -0.87 -8.67
C GLU A 140 -17.24 -2.08 -7.84
N LYS A 141 -17.74 -1.88 -6.62
CA LYS A 141 -18.19 -2.95 -5.72
C LYS A 141 -19.67 -2.76 -5.39
N LYS A 142 -20.41 -3.87 -5.37
CA LYS A 142 -21.79 -3.85 -4.91
C LYS A 142 -21.82 -3.80 -3.37
N PRO A 143 -22.64 -2.94 -2.75
CA PRO A 143 -22.73 -2.89 -1.29
C PRO A 143 -23.03 -4.24 -0.65
N GLY A 144 -22.15 -4.66 0.26
CA GLY A 144 -22.21 -5.95 0.94
C GLY A 144 -21.49 -7.11 0.22
N GLU A 145 -20.92 -6.87 -0.96
CA GLU A 145 -20.10 -7.85 -1.69
C GLU A 145 -18.63 -7.44 -1.57
N GLY A 146 -18.01 -7.81 -0.45
CA GLY A 146 -16.60 -7.54 -0.16
C GLY A 146 -16.34 -7.49 1.34
N ARG A 147 -15.06 -7.66 1.72
CA ARG A 147 -14.63 -7.49 3.10
C ARG A 147 -14.45 -6.02 3.43
N VAL A 148 -14.91 -5.62 4.60
CA VAL A 148 -14.65 -4.28 5.16
C VAL A 148 -13.43 -4.41 6.06
N ILE A 149 -12.30 -3.85 5.64
CA ILE A 149 -11.02 -4.01 6.31
C ILE A 149 -10.59 -2.67 6.90
N GLN A 150 -10.35 -2.66 8.20
CA GLN A 150 -9.84 -1.52 8.94
C GLN A 150 -8.31 -1.64 9.13
N PRO A 151 -7.52 -0.61 8.79
CA PRO A 151 -6.11 -0.57 9.16
C PRO A 151 -5.93 -0.59 10.69
N PRO A 152 -4.78 -1.08 11.21
CA PRO A 152 -4.53 -1.08 12.65
C PRO A 152 -4.50 0.35 13.22
N ALA A 153 -4.75 0.49 14.52
CA ALA A 153 -4.64 1.80 15.17
C ALA A 153 -3.19 2.31 15.15
N GLY A 154 -3.01 3.63 15.10
CA GLY A 154 -1.68 4.27 15.01
C GLY A 154 -1.16 4.40 13.58
N LEU A 155 0.17 4.48 13.43
CA LEU A 155 0.89 4.62 12.15
C LEU A 155 1.78 3.38 11.88
N ALA A 156 1.21 2.19 12.01
CA ALA A 156 1.98 0.96 11.79
C ALA A 156 2.20 0.74 10.28
N SER A 157 3.46 0.60 9.88
CA SER A 157 3.88 0.14 8.54
C SER A 157 3.96 -1.39 8.48
N GLY A 158 3.87 -1.97 7.29
CA GLY A 158 4.02 -3.42 7.10
C GLY A 158 5.46 -3.88 7.37
N VAL A 159 6.41 -3.23 6.69
CA VAL A 159 7.86 -3.44 6.83
C VAL A 159 8.53 -2.12 7.16
N VAL A 160 9.38 -2.12 8.19
CA VAL A 160 10.23 -0.98 8.56
C VAL A 160 11.68 -1.39 8.41
N ILE A 161 12.43 -0.66 7.58
CA ILE A 161 13.86 -0.88 7.36
C ILE A 161 14.66 0.21 8.05
N ALA A 162 15.38 -0.17 9.10
CA ALA A 162 16.11 0.74 9.98
C ALA A 162 17.63 0.46 10.03
N GLY A 163 18.13 -0.46 9.19
CA GLY A 163 19.56 -0.74 9.01
C GLY A 163 20.05 -0.45 7.59
N ASN A 164 21.35 -0.61 7.35
CA ASN A 164 22.02 -0.44 6.06
C ASN A 164 22.29 -1.80 5.39
N HIS A 165 22.39 -1.81 4.07
CA HIS A 165 22.73 -2.98 3.27
C HIS A 165 21.80 -4.17 3.59
N ILE A 166 20.50 -3.92 3.43
CA ILE A 166 19.44 -4.91 3.68
C ILE A 166 18.77 -5.23 2.35
N THR A 167 18.67 -6.52 2.04
CA THR A 167 17.85 -7.02 0.93
C THR A 167 16.60 -7.68 1.50
N VAL A 168 15.42 -7.23 1.09
CA VAL A 168 14.12 -7.85 1.40
C VAL A 168 13.56 -8.44 0.12
N ARG A 169 13.16 -9.70 0.15
CA ARG A 169 12.57 -10.33 -1.04
C ARG A 169 11.44 -11.29 -0.74
N ASN A 170 10.53 -11.46 -1.71
CA ASN A 170 9.39 -12.37 -1.63
C ASN A 170 8.48 -12.08 -0.43
N VAL A 171 8.18 -10.80 -0.19
CA VAL A 171 7.30 -10.32 0.90
C VAL A 171 6.15 -9.51 0.31
N THR A 172 4.94 -9.79 0.76
CA THR A 172 3.76 -8.94 0.52
C THR A 172 3.46 -8.17 1.80
N ALA A 173 3.34 -6.85 1.74
CA ALA A 173 2.87 -6.00 2.82
C ALA A 173 1.52 -5.39 2.45
N MET A 174 0.52 -5.57 3.31
CA MET A 174 -0.82 -5.07 3.09
C MET A 174 -1.58 -4.63 4.33
N HIS A 175 -2.55 -3.74 4.12
CA HIS A 175 -3.44 -3.17 5.13
C HIS A 175 -2.71 -2.54 6.32
N ALA A 176 -1.49 -2.07 6.11
CA ALA A 176 -0.81 -1.20 7.05
C ALA A 176 -1.59 0.11 7.23
N ALA A 177 -1.48 0.74 8.40
CA ALA A 177 -2.10 2.05 8.63
C ALA A 177 -1.22 3.19 8.10
N ASN A 178 0.07 2.92 7.92
CA ASN A 178 1.04 3.75 7.22
C ASN A 178 1.45 3.01 5.93
N ASP A 179 2.74 2.93 5.65
CA ASP A 179 3.25 2.41 4.38
C ASP A 179 3.38 0.88 4.38
N GLY A 180 3.39 0.29 3.18
CA GLY A 180 3.77 -1.11 3.02
C GLY A 180 5.23 -1.35 3.40
N PHE A 181 6.14 -0.56 2.82
CA PHE A 181 7.57 -0.56 3.10
C PHE A 181 8.00 0.86 3.42
N ASN A 182 8.37 1.10 4.67
CA ASN A 182 8.75 2.41 5.18
C ASN A 182 10.25 2.45 5.50
N ILE A 183 10.96 3.39 4.87
CA ILE A 183 12.40 3.56 5.03
C ILE A 183 12.70 5.05 5.33
N HIS A 184 13.26 5.30 6.52
CA HIS A 184 13.65 6.63 6.99
C HIS A 184 15.13 6.70 7.41
N GLY A 185 15.65 7.92 7.35
CA GLY A 185 16.94 8.34 7.85
C GLY A 185 18.07 8.13 6.84
N ASP A 186 19.28 7.95 7.36
CA ASP A 186 20.44 7.67 6.53
C ASP A 186 20.57 6.16 6.31
N ARG A 187 19.93 5.69 5.23
CA ARG A 187 19.94 4.27 4.84
C ARG A 187 20.54 4.10 3.47
N VAL A 188 21.53 3.21 3.35
CA VAL A 188 22.19 2.92 2.07
C VAL A 188 22.18 1.44 1.75
N GLY A 189 22.19 1.11 0.46
CA GLY A 189 22.24 -0.27 -0.02
C GLY A 189 20.96 -1.05 0.29
N ILE A 190 19.81 -0.38 0.33
CA ILE A 190 18.52 -1.06 0.50
C ILE A 190 18.10 -1.68 -0.83
N ARG A 191 17.68 -2.94 -0.81
CA ARG A 191 17.15 -3.63 -1.98
C ARG A 191 15.83 -4.31 -1.67
N LEU A 192 14.81 -4.03 -2.46
CA LEU A 192 13.51 -4.70 -2.43
C LEU A 192 13.36 -5.51 -3.72
N GLU A 193 13.25 -6.83 -3.63
CA GLU A 193 13.22 -7.73 -4.80
C GLU A 193 11.97 -8.61 -4.76
N ASN A 194 11.15 -8.59 -5.82
CA ASN A 194 9.91 -9.36 -5.87
C ASN A 194 9.04 -9.14 -4.61
N VAL A 195 8.84 -7.87 -4.25
CA VAL A 195 7.96 -7.49 -3.14
C VAL A 195 6.62 -7.00 -3.67
N LYS A 196 5.61 -7.05 -2.82
CA LYS A 196 4.28 -6.49 -3.13
C LYS A 196 3.85 -5.55 -2.03
N ALA A 197 3.50 -4.32 -2.39
CA ALA A 197 2.95 -3.33 -1.48
C ALA A 197 1.51 -3.02 -1.90
N LEU A 198 0.57 -3.71 -1.26
CA LEU A 198 -0.83 -3.75 -1.68
C LEU A 198 -1.73 -3.17 -0.60
N SER A 199 -2.64 -2.26 -0.95
CA SER A 199 -3.70 -1.83 -0.01
C SER A 199 -3.16 -1.33 1.33
N ASN A 200 -2.11 -0.51 1.32
CA ASN A 200 -1.60 0.14 2.53
C ASN A 200 -2.24 1.52 2.71
N GLY A 201 -2.30 1.97 3.95
CA GLY A 201 -3.00 3.20 4.33
C GLY A 201 -2.38 4.41 3.67
N ASP A 202 -1.07 4.55 3.77
CA ASP A 202 -0.30 5.60 3.11
C ASP A 202 0.32 5.06 1.81
N GLU A 203 1.61 5.26 1.55
CA GLU A 203 2.25 4.75 0.33
C GLU A 203 2.44 3.23 0.38
N GLY A 204 2.62 2.62 -0.79
CA GLY A 204 3.08 1.24 -0.85
C GLY A 204 4.55 1.13 -0.44
N ILE A 205 5.40 1.99 -0.99
CA ILE A 205 6.84 2.07 -0.69
C ILE A 205 7.23 3.54 -0.54
N SER A 206 8.02 3.86 0.46
CA SER A 206 8.53 5.22 0.67
C SER A 206 10.02 5.24 1.02
N ALA A 207 10.72 6.25 0.50
CA ALA A 207 12.10 6.56 0.85
C ALA A 207 12.22 8.02 1.27
N HIS A 208 12.64 8.24 2.51
CA HIS A 208 12.74 9.58 3.09
C HIS A 208 14.19 9.97 3.41
N GLU A 209 14.42 11.24 3.71
CA GLU A 209 15.75 11.77 4.06
C GLU A 209 16.84 11.42 3.03
N THR A 210 17.88 10.66 3.38
CA THR A 210 19.02 10.35 2.50
C THR A 210 19.04 8.89 2.04
N VAL A 211 17.88 8.22 2.07
CA VAL A 211 17.74 6.82 1.68
C VAL A 211 18.23 6.55 0.25
N GLN A 212 19.00 5.48 0.09
CA GLN A 212 19.41 4.93 -1.19
C GLN A 212 18.86 3.51 -1.36
N MET A 213 17.99 3.32 -2.35
CA MET A 213 17.21 2.09 -2.49
C MET A 213 17.02 1.65 -3.95
N ASP A 214 17.15 0.35 -4.21
CA ASP A 214 16.72 -0.27 -5.45
C ASP A 214 15.47 -1.14 -5.21
N VAL A 215 14.49 -1.05 -6.11
CA VAL A 215 13.28 -1.86 -6.12
C VAL A 215 13.19 -2.59 -7.45
N LEU A 216 13.06 -3.92 -7.41
CA LEU A 216 13.11 -4.79 -8.58
C LEU A 216 11.93 -5.74 -8.62
N ASP A 217 11.36 -5.93 -9.80
CA ASP A 217 10.36 -6.96 -10.11
C ASP A 217 9.16 -6.95 -9.14
N SER A 218 8.71 -5.75 -8.73
CA SER A 218 7.77 -5.56 -7.62
C SER A 218 6.44 -4.96 -8.05
N GLU A 219 5.40 -5.18 -7.24
CA GLU A 219 4.03 -4.72 -7.49
C GLU A 219 3.59 -3.72 -6.41
N ILE A 220 3.11 -2.55 -6.82
CA ILE A 220 2.69 -1.47 -5.91
C ILE A 220 1.29 -1.00 -6.32
N ALA A 221 0.28 -1.38 -5.53
CA ALA A 221 -1.10 -1.20 -5.94
C ALA A 221 -2.09 -0.92 -4.81
N TRP A 222 -3.17 -0.23 -5.16
CA TRP A 222 -4.28 0.06 -4.25
C TRP A 222 -3.88 0.78 -2.94
N ASN A 223 -2.76 1.50 -2.93
CA ASN A 223 -2.31 2.23 -1.74
C ASN A 223 -3.07 3.55 -1.59
N GLY A 224 -3.34 3.92 -0.33
CA GLY A 224 -4.31 4.93 0.08
C GLY A 224 -3.78 6.36 0.10
N SER A 225 -2.47 6.56 -0.02
CA SER A 225 -1.85 7.88 0.05
C SER A 225 -2.35 8.84 -1.02
N VAL A 226 -2.57 10.10 -0.60
CA VAL A 226 -2.76 11.21 -1.54
C VAL A 226 -1.47 11.59 -2.29
N SER A 227 -0.30 11.08 -1.91
CA SER A 227 0.93 11.17 -2.71
C SER A 227 0.90 10.16 -3.85
N GLY A 228 0.56 8.90 -3.56
CA GLY A 228 0.48 7.84 -4.56
C GLY A 228 0.89 6.45 -4.07
N GLY A 229 1.25 5.57 -5.00
CA GLY A 229 1.81 4.25 -4.70
C GLY A 229 3.22 4.33 -4.12
N VAL A 230 4.03 5.27 -4.62
CA VAL A 230 5.38 5.56 -4.14
C VAL A 230 5.50 7.03 -3.81
N ALA A 231 6.15 7.35 -2.70
CA ALA A 231 6.62 8.70 -2.39
C ALA A 231 8.08 8.64 -1.91
N ASP A 232 9.00 9.05 -2.79
CA ASP A 232 10.40 9.21 -2.43
C ASP A 232 10.67 10.71 -2.34
N VAL A 233 11.21 11.15 -1.20
CA VAL A 233 11.28 12.58 -0.85
C VAL A 233 12.63 12.95 -0.24
N ASN A 234 12.82 14.25 0.03
CA ASN A 234 13.99 14.85 0.67
C ASN A 234 15.28 14.83 -0.17
N ASP A 235 16.23 13.98 0.14
CA ASP A 235 17.53 13.84 -0.53
C ASP A 235 17.74 12.38 -0.99
N SER A 236 16.65 11.61 -1.07
CA SER A 236 16.67 10.20 -1.40
C SER A 236 17.12 9.96 -2.85
N VAL A 237 17.68 8.77 -3.08
CA VAL A 237 18.13 8.31 -4.39
C VAL A 237 17.60 6.91 -4.62
N THR A 238 16.70 6.75 -5.60
CA THR A 238 15.99 5.47 -5.79
C THR A 238 15.97 4.99 -7.22
N THR A 239 15.97 3.66 -7.40
CA THR A 239 15.80 3.02 -8.69
C THR A 239 14.64 2.03 -8.62
N TYR A 240 13.72 2.10 -9.58
CA TYR A 240 12.66 1.12 -9.80
C TYR A 240 12.87 0.43 -11.14
N THR A 241 12.98 -0.89 -11.14
CA THR A 241 13.21 -1.69 -12.34
C THR A 241 12.19 -2.82 -12.46
N ASN A 242 11.54 -2.93 -13.62
CA ASN A 242 10.53 -3.96 -13.92
C ASN A 242 9.36 -3.99 -12.91
N CYS A 243 8.99 -2.83 -12.36
CA CYS A 243 7.89 -2.76 -11.40
C CYS A 243 6.53 -2.55 -12.10
N VAL A 244 5.45 -3.02 -11.47
CA VAL A 244 4.08 -2.77 -11.90
C VAL A 244 3.38 -1.90 -10.87
N LEU A 245 2.78 -0.80 -11.32
CA LEU A 245 2.08 0.16 -10.46
C LEU A 245 0.69 0.45 -10.99
N HIS A 246 -0.33 0.30 -10.15
CA HIS A 246 -1.70 0.54 -10.58
C HIS A 246 -2.69 0.80 -9.44
N HIS A 247 -3.80 1.45 -9.76
CA HIS A 247 -4.94 1.62 -8.86
C HIS A 247 -4.61 2.29 -7.51
N ASN A 248 -3.47 2.98 -7.38
CA ASN A 248 -3.19 3.77 -6.17
C ASN A 248 -4.07 5.03 -6.16
N VAL A 249 -4.33 5.61 -5.00
CA VAL A 249 -5.28 6.73 -4.87
C VAL A 249 -4.91 7.97 -5.70
N ASN A 250 -3.62 8.22 -5.95
CA ASN A 250 -3.18 9.40 -6.70
C ASN A 250 -2.15 9.11 -7.82
N ALA A 251 -0.84 9.27 -7.56
CA ALA A 251 0.18 8.98 -8.56
C ALA A 251 0.68 7.52 -8.45
N ALA A 252 1.29 6.99 -9.51
CA ALA A 252 2.10 5.78 -9.37
C ALA A 252 3.38 6.12 -8.59
N PHE A 253 4.08 7.18 -9.02
CA PHE A 253 5.26 7.71 -8.36
C PHE A 253 5.08 9.19 -8.03
N LEU A 254 5.42 9.56 -6.80
CA LEU A 254 5.76 10.92 -6.43
C LEU A 254 7.24 10.97 -6.09
N PHE A 255 7.98 11.80 -6.82
CA PHE A 255 9.40 12.02 -6.59
C PHE A 255 9.66 13.45 -6.16
N ASP A 256 10.41 13.56 -5.08
CA ASP A 256 11.07 14.76 -4.60
C ASP A 256 12.48 14.41 -4.14
N GLY A 257 13.34 15.42 -4.08
CA GLY A 257 14.72 15.24 -3.69
C GLY A 257 15.71 15.10 -4.83
N LYS A 258 16.63 14.14 -4.75
CA LYS A 258 17.85 14.17 -5.57
C LYS A 258 17.69 13.49 -6.92
N LYS A 259 17.69 12.16 -6.94
CA LYS A 259 17.80 11.41 -8.20
C LYS A 259 17.00 10.12 -8.16
N HIS A 260 16.14 9.94 -9.15
CA HIS A 260 15.32 8.75 -9.29
C HIS A 260 15.48 8.16 -10.68
N LYS A 261 15.37 6.84 -10.78
CA LYS A 261 15.39 6.13 -12.06
C LYS A 261 14.24 5.14 -12.13
N VAL A 262 13.49 5.17 -13.24
CA VAL A 262 12.38 4.25 -13.51
C VAL A 262 12.68 3.53 -14.83
N THR A 263 12.89 2.23 -14.76
CA THR A 263 13.30 1.42 -15.92
C THR A 263 12.35 0.24 -16.12
N ASN A 264 11.80 0.09 -17.33
CA ASN A 264 10.93 -1.02 -17.72
C ASN A 264 9.71 -1.23 -16.81
N CYS A 265 9.23 -0.18 -16.15
CA CYS A 265 8.04 -0.27 -15.29
C CYS A 265 6.76 -0.14 -16.13
N THR A 266 5.72 -0.86 -15.71
CA THR A 266 4.37 -0.73 -16.27
C THR A 266 3.47 0.01 -15.29
N ILE A 267 2.89 1.11 -15.73
CA ILE A 267 1.92 1.89 -14.96
C ILE A 267 0.57 1.75 -15.65
N HIS A 268 -0.47 1.31 -14.95
CA HIS A 268 -1.81 1.24 -15.53
C HIS A 268 -2.92 1.55 -14.54
N HIS A 269 -4.13 1.87 -15.03
CA HIS A 269 -5.29 2.21 -14.18
C HIS A 269 -4.92 3.22 -13.08
N GLN A 270 -4.19 4.27 -13.48
CA GLN A 270 -3.62 5.27 -12.59
C GLN A 270 -3.87 6.65 -13.16
N ASP A 271 -4.39 7.56 -12.33
CA ASP A 271 -4.72 8.93 -12.75
C ASP A 271 -3.48 9.75 -13.17
N LYS A 272 -2.36 9.52 -12.48
CA LYS A 272 -1.07 10.18 -12.72
C LYS A 272 0.04 9.15 -12.70
N ASP A 273 0.96 9.22 -13.65
CA ASP A 273 2.13 8.37 -13.73
C ASP A 273 3.21 8.82 -12.72
N ILE A 274 4.07 9.75 -13.11
CA ILE A 274 5.21 10.23 -12.33
C ILE A 274 5.01 11.72 -12.05
N VAL A 275 4.84 12.07 -10.79
CA VAL A 275 4.75 13.45 -10.30
C VAL A 275 6.08 13.86 -9.71
N VAL A 276 6.68 14.92 -10.24
CA VAL A 276 7.93 15.50 -9.72
C VAL A 276 7.62 16.80 -8.98
N ARG A 277 7.97 16.88 -7.69
CA ARG A 277 7.56 18.00 -6.82
C ARG A 277 8.47 19.22 -6.92
N SER A 278 9.79 19.01 -6.97
CA SER A 278 10.77 20.10 -7.00
C SER A 278 11.52 20.15 -8.34
N PRO A 279 11.92 21.34 -8.82
CA PRO A 279 12.58 21.48 -10.13
C PRO A 279 13.97 20.86 -10.18
N ASP A 280 14.63 20.66 -9.04
CA ASP A 280 15.99 20.13 -8.95
C ASP A 280 16.07 18.60 -8.94
N VAL A 281 14.92 17.92 -8.98
CA VAL A 281 14.83 16.47 -8.96
C VAL A 281 15.22 15.91 -10.32
N ALA A 282 16.26 15.08 -10.37
CA ALA A 282 16.65 14.38 -11.58
C ALA A 282 15.88 13.06 -11.70
N VAL A 283 15.03 12.93 -12.73
CA VAL A 283 14.32 11.66 -13.01
C VAL A 283 14.75 11.11 -14.37
N GLU A 284 15.34 9.92 -14.37
CA GLU A 284 15.66 9.16 -15.58
C GLU A 284 14.58 8.10 -15.84
N GLN A 285 14.04 8.08 -17.05
CA GLN A 285 13.02 7.11 -17.45
C GLN A 285 13.47 6.36 -18.71
N SER A 286 13.33 5.02 -18.71
CA SER A 286 13.63 4.19 -19.87
C SER A 286 12.70 2.98 -19.93
N GLY A 287 12.12 2.70 -21.10
CA GLY A 287 11.23 1.53 -21.27
C GLY A 287 9.94 1.57 -20.43
N VAL A 288 9.55 2.73 -19.89
CA VAL A 288 8.33 2.86 -19.08
C VAL A 288 7.10 2.80 -20.00
N VAL A 289 6.12 1.98 -19.63
CA VAL A 289 4.83 1.87 -20.32
C VAL A 289 3.73 2.41 -19.42
N TRP A 290 3.08 3.49 -19.82
CA TRP A 290 1.90 4.01 -19.13
C TRP A 290 0.63 3.78 -19.94
N LYS A 291 -0.39 3.21 -19.30
CA LYS A 291 -1.72 2.99 -19.87
C LYS A 291 -2.76 3.59 -18.93
N LYS A 292 -3.53 4.55 -19.42
CA LYS A 292 -4.53 5.21 -18.58
C LYS A 292 -5.74 4.32 -18.27
N ASP A 293 -5.96 3.33 -19.12
CA ASP A 293 -7.10 2.40 -19.05
C ASP A 293 -6.91 1.34 -17.98
#